data_AF-A0A432PV55-F1
#
_entry.id   AF-A0A432PV55-F1
#
_cell.length_a   1.000
_cell.length_b   1.000
_cell.length_c   1.000
_cell.angle_alpha   90.00
_cell.angle_beta   90.00
_cell.angle_gamma   90.00
#
_symmetry.space_group_name_H-M   'P 1'
#
loop_
_entity.id
_entity.type
_entity.pdbx_description
1 polymer ?
#
loop_
_entity_poly.entity_id
_entity_poly.type
_entity_poly.pdbx_seq_one_letter_code
_entity_poly.pdbx_strand_id
1 'polypeptide(L)' 'MNFPYVEEKEDKIIVVYSDEKVAYVEEDDGIQIFYSKSYDVVKIIIPKGQPPRIKGARLDFGE' A
#
# COMPACT_ATOMS: atom_id res chain seq x y z
N MET A 1 0.04 5.25 -19.85
CA MET A 1 0.81 4.31 -18.99
C MET A 1 -0.02 3.05 -18.82
N ASN A 2 0.60 1.89 -18.62
CA ASN A 2 -0.14 0.67 -18.30
C ASN A 2 -0.15 0.52 -16.78
N PHE A 3 -1.34 0.36 -16.20
CA PHE A 3 -1.53 0.21 -14.76
C PHE A 3 -1.98 -1.21 -14.43
N PRO A 4 -1.57 -1.76 -13.27
CA PRO A 4 -0.77 -1.12 -12.24
C PRO A 4 0.73 -1.01 -12.59
N TYR A 5 1.37 0.09 -12.19
CA TYR A 5 2.82 0.29 -12.25
C TYR A 5 3.40 0.09 -10.85
N VAL A 6 4.43 -0.74 -10.72
CA VAL A 6 5.08 -1.03 -9.44
C VAL A 6 6.53 -0.57 -9.50
N GLU A 7 6.95 0.24 -8.53
CA GLU A 7 8.31 0.72 -8.36
C GLU A 7 8.82 0.33 -6.97
N GLU A 8 9.82 -0.54 -6.94
CA GLU A 8 10.48 -0.94 -5.71
C GLU A 8 11.69 -0.03 -5.45
N LYS A 9 11.70 0.60 -4.27
CA LYS A 9 12.85 1.32 -3.72
C LYS A 9 13.48 0.51 -2.58
N GLU A 10 14.63 0.97 -2.11
CA GLU A 10 15.33 0.37 -0.97
C GLU A 10 14.46 0.39 0.29
N ASP A 11 13.79 1.52 0.58
CA ASP A 11 13.00 1.68 1.82
C ASP A 11 11.50 1.42 1.67
N LYS A 12 10.98 1.33 0.45
CA LYS A 12 9.52 1.25 0.19
C LYS A 12 9.17 0.70 -1.18
N ILE A 13 7.94 0.24 -1.34
CA ILE A 13 7.31 -0.17 -2.60
C ILE A 13 6.25 0.86 -2.94
N ILE A 14 6.23 1.34 -4.18
CA ILE A 14 5.25 2.30 -4.67
C ILE A 14 4.45 1.60 -5.77
N VAL A 15 3.14 1.47 -5.55
CA VAL A 15 2.20 0.90 -6.54
C VAL A 15 1.30 2.03 -7.03
N VAL A 16 1.29 2.29 -8.32
CA VAL A 16 0.46 3.31 -8.97
C VAL A 16 -0.61 2.61 -9.80
N TYR A 17 -1.86 2.89 -9.51
CA TYR A 17 -3.03 2.32 -10.18
C TYR A 17 -3.65 3.27 -11.21
N SER A 18 -3.42 4.57 -11.07
CA SER A 18 -3.94 5.60 -11.98
C SER A 18 -3.03 6.83 -11.99
N ASP A 19 -3.02 7.59 -13.09
CA ASP A 19 -2.38 8.91 -13.16
C ASP A 19 -3.29 10.06 -12.67
N GLU A 20 -4.49 9.72 -12.19
CA GLU A 20 -5.41 10.70 -11.62
C GLU A 20 -4.82 11.50 -10.46
N LYS A 21 -5.37 12.70 -10.24
CA LYS A 21 -4.97 13.55 -9.12
C LYS A 21 -5.44 12.95 -7.79
N VAL A 22 -4.48 12.75 -6.90
CA VAL A 22 -4.72 12.47 -5.49
C VAL A 22 -5.57 13.58 -4.87
N ALA A 23 -6.66 13.18 -4.23
CA ALA A 23 -7.52 14.05 -3.43
C ALA A 23 -7.46 13.71 -1.95
N TYR A 24 -7.33 12.42 -1.61
CA TYR A 24 -7.33 11.94 -0.24
C TYR A 24 -6.13 11.03 0.02
N VAL A 25 -5.65 11.01 1.26
CA VAL A 25 -4.60 10.11 1.73
C VAL A 25 -5.06 9.45 3.02
N GLU A 26 -4.80 8.16 3.14
CA GLU A 26 -5.05 7.33 4.31
C GLU A 26 -3.74 6.64 4.68
N GLU A 27 -3.49 6.51 5.97
CA GLU A 27 -2.30 5.83 6.50
C GLU A 27 -2.74 4.74 7.47
N ASP A 28 -2.32 3.49 7.21
CA ASP A 28 -2.62 2.33 8.04
C ASP A 28 -1.34 1.47 8.20
N ASP A 29 -0.90 1.26 9.45
CA ASP A 29 0.33 0.51 9.79
C ASP A 29 1.57 0.96 8.97
N GLY A 30 1.66 2.26 8.67
CA GLY A 30 2.73 2.87 7.87
C GLY A 30 2.54 2.76 6.35
N ILE A 31 1.52 2.05 5.88
CA ILE A 31 1.13 1.99 4.47
C ILE A 31 0.30 3.24 4.14
N GLN A 32 0.69 3.98 3.11
CA GLN A 32 -0.04 5.16 2.65
C GLN A 32 -0.84 4.85 1.40
N ILE A 33 -2.17 4.95 1.48
CA ILE A 33 -3.10 4.76 0.37
C ILE A 33 -3.61 6.12 -0.09
N PHE A 34 -3.55 6.37 -1.39
CA PHE A 34 -3.94 7.65 -1.97
C PHE A 34 -5.13 7.43 -2.89
N TYR A 35 -6.19 8.21 -2.68
CA TYR A 35 -7.44 8.09 -3.43
C TYR A 35 -7.71 9.33 -4.29
N SER A 36 -8.44 9.13 -5.38
CA SER A 36 -8.97 10.20 -6.23
C SER A 36 -10.21 10.84 -5.60
N LYS A 37 -10.76 11.89 -6.23
CA LYS A 37 -12.01 12.51 -5.76
C LYS A 37 -13.21 11.55 -5.80
N SER A 38 -13.14 10.51 -6.63
CA SER A 38 -14.17 9.48 -6.78
C SER A 38 -14.02 8.33 -5.77
N TYR A 39 -13.05 8.44 -4.85
CA TYR A 39 -12.64 7.37 -3.93
C TYR A 39 -11.97 6.15 -4.60
N ASP A 40 -11.55 6.26 -5.86
CA ASP A 40 -10.71 5.25 -6.51
C ASP A 40 -9.27 5.30 -6.00
N VAL A 41 -8.62 4.14 -5.91
CA VAL A 41 -7.21 4.06 -5.49
C VAL A 41 -6.31 4.56 -6.62
N VAL A 42 -5.53 5.60 -6.34
CA VAL A 42 -4.58 6.21 -7.28
C VAL A 42 -3.19 5.59 -7.11
N LYS A 43 -2.71 5.50 -5.86
CA LYS A 43 -1.41 4.90 -5.55
C LYS A 43 -1.34 4.41 -4.11
N ILE A 44 -0.43 3.47 -3.85
CA ILE A 44 -0.14 2.89 -2.54
C ILE A 44 1.36 2.96 -2.31
N ILE A 45 1.79 3.33 -1.11
CA ILE A 45 3.19 3.32 -0.68
C ILE A 45 3.31 2.39 0.52
N ILE A 46 4.12 1.34 0.38
CA ILE A 46 4.32 0.30 1.39
C ILE A 46 5.77 0.42 1.90
N PRO A 47 6.03 0.79 3.16
CA PRO A 47 7.39 0.81 3.69
C PRO A 47 7.94 -0.62 3.84
N LYS A 48 9.18 -0.86 3.42
CA LYS A 48 9.86 -2.17 3.54
C LYS A 48 10.39 -2.43 4.96
N GLY A 49 10.52 -1.39 5.78
CA GLY A 49 11.12 -1.44 7.12
C GLY A 49 10.20 -1.90 8.25
N GLN A 50 8.90 -2.05 8.00
CA GLN A 50 7.96 -2.62 8.97
C GLN A 50 7.38 -3.90 8.36
N PRO A 51 7.65 -5.10 8.93
CA PRO A 51 6.87 -6.25 8.56
C PRO A 51 5.40 -5.91 8.89
N PRO A 52 4.45 -6.04 7.94
CA PRO A 52 3.05 -5.77 8.25
C PRO A 52 2.70 -6.62 9.46
N ARG A 53 2.34 -5.99 10.58
CA ARG A 53 1.95 -6.73 11.78
C ARG A 53 0.54 -7.22 11.53
N ILE A 54 0.42 -8.30 10.78
CA ILE A 54 -0.84 -9.02 10.59
C ILE A 54 -1.22 -9.57 11.98
N LYS A 55 -1.95 -8.78 12.78
CA LYS A 55 -2.56 -9.22 14.04
C LYS A 55 -3.71 -10.18 13.72
N GLY A 56 -3.39 -11.38 13.25
CA GLY A 56 -4.45 -12.28 12.81
C GLY A 56 -4.01 -13.55 12.11
N ALA A 57 -3.01 -14.26 12.62
CA ALA A 57 -2.89 -15.69 12.36
C ALA A 57 -2.05 -16.34 13.48
N ARG A 58 -2.71 -16.75 14.55
CA ARG A 58 -2.15 -17.73 15.47
C ARG A 58 -2.10 -19.06 14.70
N LEU A 59 -0.97 -19.34 14.06
CA LEU A 59 -0.67 -20.68 13.58
C LEU A 59 -0.30 -21.51 14.80
N ASP A 60 -1.33 -22.13 15.37
CA ASP A 60 -1.21 -23.16 16.39
C ASP A 60 -0.64 -24.41 15.70
N PHE A 61 0.69 -24.53 15.66
CA PHE A 61 1.33 -25.82 15.43
C PHE A 61 1.31 -26.55 16.78
N GLY A 62 0.18 -27.18 17.08
CA GLY A 62 0.10 -28.14 18.18
C GLY A 62 1.05 -29.30 17.90
N GLU A 63 1.94 -29.55 18.85
CA GLU A 63 2.69 -30.82 19.00
C GLU A 63 1.75 -31.97 19.38
#